data_AF-A0AAJ4AMP3-F1
#
_entry.id   AF-A0AAJ4AMP3-F1
#
_cell.length_a   1.000
_cell.length_b   1.000
_cell.length_c   1.000
_cell.angle_alpha   90.00
_cell.angle_beta   90.00
_cell.angle_gamma   90.00
#
_symmetry.space_group_name_H-M   'P 1'
#
loop_
_entity.id
_entity.type
_entity.pdbx_description
1 polymer ?
#
loop_
_entity_poly.entity_id
_entity_poly.type
_entity_poly.pdbx_seq_one_letter_code
_entity_poly.pdbx_strand_id
1 'polypeptide(L)'
;MDNYVDIWFLVTAAVFVLSVLSALGMGCWGKSNLALFVLTGVAFLSGILFFSQTYQIRTILAEELNPSSFVIESDADIDDTQLLDALTHKRYVTTNRTRPLSKRKVRIAGKHGEIELLVAEDSDNRHIFWVYYPKYRYSRINEIGKVRLR
;
A
#
# COMPACT_ATOMS: atom_id res chain seq x y z
N MET A 1 -12.85 -12.09 -5.13
CA MET A 1 -13.02 -10.88 -4.29
C MET A 1 -12.04 -9.77 -4.69
N ASP A 2 -10.90 -10.12 -5.26
CA ASP A 2 -9.76 -9.24 -5.52
C ASP A 2 -10.06 -8.03 -6.43
N ASN A 3 -10.87 -8.21 -7.48
CA ASN A 3 -11.25 -7.10 -8.37
C ASN A 3 -12.04 -6.00 -7.64
N TYR A 4 -12.75 -6.31 -6.55
CA TYR A 4 -13.55 -5.32 -5.83
C TYR A 4 -12.68 -4.27 -5.14
N VAL A 5 -11.53 -4.67 -4.60
CA VAL A 5 -10.61 -3.78 -3.89
C VAL A 5 -9.97 -2.80 -4.87
N ASP A 6 -9.50 -3.29 -6.03
CA ASP A 6 -8.96 -2.45 -7.10
C ASP A 6 -10.02 -1.49 -7.67
N ILE A 7 -11.25 -1.97 -7.89
CA ILE A 7 -12.37 -1.12 -8.32
C ILE A 7 -12.67 -0.05 -7.27
N TRP A 8 -12.69 -0.41 -5.99
CA TRP A 8 -12.94 0.54 -4.90
C TRP A 8 -11.85 1.61 -4.82
N PHE A 9 -10.58 1.24 -4.99
CA PHE A 9 -9.46 2.18 -5.06
C PHE A 9 -9.58 3.14 -6.25
N LEU A 10 -9.90 2.62 -7.43
CA LEU A 10 -10.11 3.40 -8.65
C LEU A 10 -11.28 4.38 -8.50
N VAL A 11 -12.42 3.93 -7.97
CA VAL A 11 -13.61 4.76 -7.72
C VAL A 11 -13.27 5.87 -6.72
N THR A 12 -12.58 5.56 -5.63
CA THR A 12 -12.17 6.55 -4.62
C THR A 12 -11.28 7.63 -5.22
N ALA A 13 -10.30 7.25 -6.05
CA ALA A 13 -9.43 8.18 -6.75
C ALA A 13 -10.20 9.05 -7.77
N ALA A 14 -11.12 8.47 -8.54
CA ALA A 14 -11.93 9.20 -9.50
C ALA A 14 -12.84 10.24 -8.81
N VAL A 15 -13.49 9.86 -7.69
CA VAL A 15 -14.32 10.78 -6.89
C VAL A 15 -13.49 11.94 -6.33
N PHE A 16 -12.28 11.66 -5.85
CA PHE A 16 -11.35 12.71 -5.40
C PHE A 16 -11.02 13.70 -6.53
N VAL A 17 -10.61 13.22 -7.70
CA VAL A 17 -10.27 14.09 -8.84
C VAL A 17 -11.47 14.91 -9.30
N LEU A 18 -12.64 14.27 -9.45
CA LEU A 18 -13.87 14.95 -9.88
C LEU A 18 -14.32 16.02 -8.88
N SER A 19 -14.23 15.75 -7.58
CA SER A 19 -14.62 16.70 -6.54
C SER A 19 -13.68 17.92 -6.50
N VAL A 20 -12.36 17.71 -6.64
CA VAL A 20 -11.37 18.79 -6.73
C VAL A 20 -11.59 19.65 -7.97
N LEU A 21 -11.75 19.04 -9.16
CA LEU A 21 -12.00 19.77 -10.40
C LEU A 21 -13.30 20.59 -10.34
N SER A 22 -14.35 20.01 -9.76
CA SER A 22 -15.64 20.69 -9.60
C SER A 22 -15.53 21.86 -8.62
N ALA A 23 -14.80 21.69 -7.50
CA ALA A 23 -14.58 22.75 -6.52
C ALA A 23 -13.78 23.92 -7.12
N LEU A 24 -12.73 23.63 -7.91
CA LEU A 24 -11.95 24.64 -8.62
C LEU A 24 -12.81 25.40 -9.64
N GLY A 25 -13.59 24.68 -10.46
CA GLY A 25 -14.49 25.30 -11.43
C GLY A 25 -15.53 26.21 -10.80
N MET A 26 -16.16 25.77 -9.70
CA MET A 26 -17.13 26.60 -8.95
C MET A 26 -16.47 27.80 -8.26
N GLY A 27 -15.27 27.63 -7.71
CA GLY A 27 -14.49 28.71 -7.11
C GLY A 27 -14.14 29.82 -8.10
N CYS A 28 -13.80 29.46 -9.34
CA CYS A 28 -13.53 30.42 -10.41
C CYS A 28 -14.78 31.16 -10.90
N TRP A 29 -15.97 30.57 -10.77
CA TRP A 29 -17.24 31.16 -11.22
C TRP A 29 -18.01 31.92 -10.13
N GLY A 30 -17.50 31.99 -8.90
CA GLY A 30 -18.12 32.74 -7.80
C GLY A 30 -19.52 32.25 -7.41
N LYS A 31 -19.88 31.00 -7.76
CA LYS A 31 -21.22 30.45 -7.53
C LYS A 31 -21.26 29.57 -6.28
N SER A 32 -22.22 29.89 -5.40
CA SER A 32 -22.69 29.11 -4.23
C SER A 32 -21.62 28.61 -3.25
N ASN A 33 -21.46 29.32 -2.14
CA ASN A 33 -20.58 28.93 -1.02
C ASN A 33 -20.92 27.54 -0.45
N LEU A 34 -22.19 27.14 -0.48
CA LEU A 34 -22.64 25.84 0.05
C LEU A 34 -22.13 24.67 -0.82
N ALA A 35 -22.21 24.79 -2.15
CA ALA A 35 -21.75 23.74 -3.06
C ALA A 35 -20.23 23.56 -2.97
N LEU A 36 -19.49 24.67 -2.82
CA LEU A 36 -18.03 24.64 -2.64
C LEU A 36 -17.65 23.95 -1.32
N PHE A 37 -18.36 24.22 -0.22
CA PHE A 37 -18.15 23.53 1.06
C PHE A 37 -18.38 22.02 0.96
N VAL A 38 -19.46 21.60 0.31
CA VAL A 38 -19.78 20.16 0.13
C VAL A 38 -18.71 19.48 -0.71
N LEU A 39 -18.32 20.05 -1.85
CA LEU A 39 -17.30 19.46 -2.72
C LEU A 39 -15.93 19.36 -2.03
N THR A 40 -15.56 20.37 -1.25
CA THR A 40 -14.33 20.35 -0.46
C THR A 40 -14.37 19.27 0.62
N GLY A 41 -15.52 19.09 1.29
CA GLY A 41 -15.71 18.01 2.27
C GLY A 41 -15.62 16.62 1.64
N VAL A 42 -16.20 16.42 0.45
CA VAL A 42 -16.09 15.15 -0.30
C VAL A 42 -14.66 14.90 -0.76
N ALA A 43 -13.95 15.92 -1.24
CA ALA A 43 -12.53 15.82 -1.59
C ALA A 43 -11.67 15.46 -0.37
N PHE A 44 -11.94 16.07 0.78
CA PHE A 44 -11.23 15.77 2.02
C PHE A 44 -11.44 14.33 2.49
N LEU A 45 -12.70 13.87 2.53
CA LEU A 45 -13.04 12.50 2.92
C LEU A 45 -12.46 11.46 1.95
N SER A 46 -12.58 11.69 0.64
CA SER A 46 -12.00 10.79 -0.37
C SER A 46 -10.48 10.76 -0.30
N GLY A 47 -9.83 11.88 0.01
CA GLY A 47 -8.39 11.94 0.30
C GLY A 47 -8.00 11.08 1.51
N ILE A 48 -8.72 11.18 2.63
CA ILE A 48 -8.48 10.33 3.82
C ILE A 48 -8.62 8.85 3.47
N LEU A 49 -9.68 8.50 2.73
CA LEU A 49 -9.92 7.13 2.30
C LEU A 49 -8.80 6.61 1.40
N PHE A 50 -8.28 7.44 0.49
CA PHE A 50 -7.15 7.12 -0.37
C PHE A 50 -5.88 6.80 0.45
N PHE A 51 -5.54 7.61 1.46
CA PHE A 51 -4.40 7.33 2.34
C PHE A 51 -4.58 6.07 3.20
N SER A 52 -5.83 5.71 3.53
CA SER A 52 -6.16 4.50 4.30
C SER A 52 -5.97 3.19 3.52
N GLN A 53 -5.89 3.25 2.18
CA GLN A 53 -5.80 2.06 1.32
C GLN A 53 -4.58 1.19 1.63
N THR A 54 -3.42 1.81 1.89
CA THR A 54 -2.20 1.08 2.29
C THR A 54 -2.39 0.31 3.58
N TYR A 55 -3.13 0.86 4.55
CA TYR A 55 -3.42 0.18 5.82
C TYR A 55 -4.34 -1.03 5.63
N GLN A 56 -5.32 -0.92 4.74
CA GLN A 56 -6.18 -2.04 4.37
C GLN A 56 -5.39 -3.16 3.69
N ILE A 57 -4.50 -2.82 2.75
CA ILE A 57 -3.64 -3.81 2.07
C ILE A 57 -2.75 -4.54 3.08
N ARG A 58 -2.13 -3.81 4.03
CA ARG A 58 -1.33 -4.42 5.12
C ARG A 58 -2.14 -5.38 5.98
N THR A 59 -3.42 -5.07 6.20
CA THR A 59 -4.32 -5.91 6.99
C THR A 59 -4.72 -7.16 6.25
N ILE A 60 -5.09 -7.04 4.98
CA ILE A 60 -5.38 -8.18 4.12
C ILE A 60 -4.16 -9.10 4.01
N LEU A 61 -2.96 -8.53 3.77
CA LEU A 61 -1.73 -9.31 3.70
C LEU A 61 -1.45 -10.06 5.01
N ALA A 62 -1.58 -9.39 6.16
CA ALA A 62 -1.38 -10.02 7.46
C ALA A 62 -2.42 -11.12 7.77
N GLU A 63 -3.66 -10.99 7.29
CA GLU A 63 -4.69 -12.03 7.44
C GLU A 63 -4.47 -13.22 6.48
N GLU A 64 -3.87 -12.95 5.31
CA GLU A 64 -3.52 -13.97 4.33
C GLU A 64 -2.29 -14.79 4.77
N LEU A 65 -1.40 -14.18 5.58
CA LEU A 65 -0.25 -14.80 6.22
C LEU A 65 -0.66 -15.48 7.55
N ASN A 66 -0.59 -16.81 7.59
CA ASN A 66 -0.78 -17.63 8.80
C ASN A 66 0.59 -17.87 9.51
N PRO A 67 0.68 -18.09 10.83
CA PRO A 67 1.89 -18.60 11.49
C PRO A 67 2.53 -19.87 10.88
N SER A 68 1.79 -20.63 10.08
CA SER A 68 2.29 -21.78 9.33
C SER A 68 2.71 -21.47 7.89
N SER A 69 2.67 -20.20 7.48
CA SER A 69 3.16 -19.78 6.17
C SER A 69 4.66 -19.99 6.10
N PHE A 70 5.16 -20.36 4.93
CA PHE A 70 6.60 -20.49 4.70
C PHE A 70 6.96 -19.84 3.38
N VAL A 71 8.21 -19.37 3.29
CA VAL A 71 8.73 -18.80 2.06
C VAL A 71 9.09 -19.95 1.12
N ILE A 72 8.48 -19.95 -0.07
CA ILE A 72 8.67 -20.98 -1.12
C ILE A 72 9.93 -20.66 -1.93
N GLU A 73 10.16 -19.38 -2.21
CA GLU A 73 11.27 -18.90 -3.03
C GLU A 73 11.73 -17.55 -2.45
N SER A 74 12.96 -17.52 -1.97
CA SER A 74 13.65 -16.33 -1.49
C SER A 74 15.03 -16.26 -2.13
N ASP A 75 15.39 -15.08 -2.57
CA ASP A 75 16.71 -14.82 -3.12
C ASP A 75 17.70 -14.66 -1.94
N ALA A 76 18.85 -15.33 -2.01
CA ALA A 76 19.61 -15.94 -0.89
C ALA A 76 20.14 -15.05 0.27
N ASP A 77 19.67 -13.82 0.44
CA ASP A 77 20.21 -12.81 1.36
C ASP A 77 19.16 -12.21 2.32
N ILE A 78 17.96 -12.80 2.39
CA ILE A 78 16.85 -12.34 3.25
C ILE A 78 16.57 -13.37 4.33
N ASP A 79 16.47 -12.93 5.59
CA ASP A 79 15.97 -13.78 6.68
C ASP A 79 14.45 -13.93 6.55
N ASP A 80 14.05 -15.01 5.90
CA ASP A 80 12.67 -15.40 5.62
C ASP A 80 11.79 -15.46 6.86
N THR A 81 12.34 -15.94 7.99
CA THR A 81 11.59 -16.10 9.23
C THR A 81 11.23 -14.76 9.84
N GLN A 82 12.18 -13.83 9.84
CA GLN A 82 11.97 -12.48 10.35
C GLN A 82 11.10 -11.64 9.44
N LEU A 83 11.24 -11.82 8.12
CA LEU A 83 10.38 -11.16 7.14
C LEU A 83 8.92 -11.57 7.37
N LEU A 84 8.67 -12.86 7.53
CA LEU A 84 7.32 -13.37 7.79
C LEU A 84 6.78 -12.85 9.13
N ASP A 85 7.58 -12.86 10.19
CA ASP A 85 7.18 -12.33 11.50
C ASP A 85 6.83 -10.84 11.43
N ALA A 86 7.65 -10.05 10.72
CA ALA A 86 7.43 -8.62 10.55
C ALA A 86 6.16 -8.30 9.76
N LEU A 87 5.87 -9.07 8.70
CA LEU A 87 4.67 -8.91 7.88
C LEU A 87 3.40 -9.31 8.63
N THR A 88 3.44 -10.45 9.34
CA THR A 88 2.31 -10.98 10.13
C THR A 88 1.93 -10.01 11.26
N HIS A 89 2.92 -9.45 11.96
CA HIS A 89 2.69 -8.50 13.05
C HIS A 89 2.61 -7.03 12.62
N LYS A 90 2.59 -6.75 11.31
CA LYS A 90 2.53 -5.39 10.75
C LYS A 90 3.60 -4.44 11.30
N ARG A 91 4.83 -4.92 11.52
CA ARG A 91 5.97 -4.14 12.05
C ARG A 91 6.59 -3.23 10.98
N TYR A 92 5.78 -2.31 10.46
CA TYR A 92 6.21 -1.34 9.45
C TYR A 92 6.93 -0.15 10.10
N VAL A 93 8.06 0.25 9.53
CA VAL A 93 8.87 1.38 9.97
C VAL A 93 8.80 2.53 8.95
N THR A 94 8.84 3.76 9.45
CA THR A 94 8.97 4.97 8.63
C THR A 94 10.41 5.43 8.62
N THR A 95 11.03 5.46 7.43
CA THR A 95 12.39 5.98 7.25
C THR A 95 12.35 7.03 6.16
N ASN A 96 12.82 8.24 6.48
CA ASN A 96 12.78 9.36 5.56
C ASN A 96 14.07 9.42 4.73
N ARG A 97 13.90 9.61 3.40
CA ARG A 97 14.97 9.90 2.42
C ARG A 97 15.92 8.75 2.06
N THR A 98 15.40 7.54 1.92
CA THR A 98 16.16 6.39 1.40
C THR A 98 15.57 5.89 0.09
N ARG A 99 16.30 5.04 -0.64
CA ARG A 99 15.85 4.46 -1.92
C ARG A 99 15.92 2.94 -1.88
N PRO A 100 15.01 2.22 -2.57
CA PRO A 100 15.15 0.78 -2.75
C PRO A 100 16.33 0.51 -3.70
N LEU A 101 17.22 -0.43 -3.32
CA LEU A 101 18.38 -0.81 -4.14
C LEU A 101 17.98 -1.75 -5.28
N SER A 102 17.75 -3.02 -4.95
CA SER A 102 17.38 -4.07 -5.91
C SER A 102 16.10 -4.74 -5.45
N LYS A 103 15.11 -4.84 -6.36
CA LYS A 103 13.87 -5.56 -6.08
C LYS A 103 14.09 -7.04 -6.34
N ARG A 104 13.82 -7.86 -5.33
CA ARG A 104 13.88 -9.31 -5.37
C ARG A 104 12.48 -9.85 -5.17
N LYS A 105 12.17 -10.95 -5.84
CA LYS A 105 10.85 -11.60 -5.73
C LYS A 105 10.89 -12.58 -4.58
N VAL A 106 9.86 -12.54 -3.74
CA VAL A 106 9.66 -13.46 -2.63
C VAL A 106 8.29 -14.08 -2.79
N ARG A 107 8.23 -15.41 -2.82
CA ARG A 107 6.96 -16.16 -2.87
C ARG A 107 6.69 -16.77 -1.51
N ILE A 108 5.50 -16.53 -0.97
CA ILE A 108 5.09 -17.02 0.35
C ILE A 108 3.86 -17.90 0.18
N ALA A 109 3.87 -19.10 0.78
CA ALA A 109 2.69 -19.93 0.89
C ALA A 109 1.75 -19.34 1.94
N GLY A 110 0.68 -18.68 1.51
CA GLY A 110 -0.35 -18.12 2.38
C GLY A 110 -1.53 -19.07 2.58
N LYS A 111 -2.51 -18.64 3.38
CA LYS A 111 -3.72 -19.40 3.71
C LYS A 111 -4.59 -19.76 2.49
N HIS A 112 -4.62 -18.89 1.49
CA HIS A 112 -5.50 -19.02 0.32
C HIS A 112 -4.74 -19.27 -0.98
N GLY A 113 -3.43 -19.53 -0.91
CA GLY A 113 -2.58 -19.78 -2.07
C GLY A 113 -1.20 -19.11 -1.97
N GLU A 114 -0.50 -19.05 -3.09
CA GLU A 114 0.80 -18.38 -3.18
C GLU A 114 0.65 -16.86 -3.24
N ILE A 115 1.37 -16.18 -2.35
CA ILE A 115 1.47 -14.73 -2.29
C ILE A 115 2.80 -14.33 -2.92
N GLU A 116 2.75 -13.51 -3.96
CA GLU A 116 3.92 -12.90 -4.56
C GLU A 116 4.18 -11.51 -3.96
N LEU A 117 5.34 -11.34 -3.35
CA LEU A 117 5.85 -10.06 -2.87
C LEU A 117 7.13 -9.69 -3.64
N LEU A 118 7.39 -8.39 -3.74
CA LEU A 118 8.72 -7.91 -4.09
C LEU A 118 9.31 -7.23 -2.87
N VAL A 119 10.55 -7.56 -2.54
CA VAL A 119 11.28 -6.99 -1.40
C VAL A 119 12.54 -6.31 -1.94
N ALA A 120 12.87 -5.13 -1.43
CA ALA A 120 14.09 -4.44 -1.81
C ALA A 120 14.83 -3.94 -0.57
N GLU A 121 16.13 -4.15 -0.53
CA GLU A 121 16.98 -3.59 0.53
C GLU A 121 16.99 -2.05 0.46
N ASP A 122 17.02 -1.42 1.62
CA ASP A 122 17.16 0.03 1.74
C ASP A 122 18.60 0.48 1.48
N SER A 123 18.77 1.59 0.74
CA SER A 123 20.08 2.11 0.37
C SER A 123 20.98 2.51 1.55
N ASP A 124 20.39 2.87 2.68
CA ASP A 124 21.11 3.41 3.84
C ASP A 124 21.19 2.41 4.99
N ASN A 125 20.29 1.42 5.03
CA ASN A 125 20.21 0.46 6.12
C ASN A 125 19.94 -0.97 5.65
N ARG A 126 20.95 -1.84 5.78
CA ARG A 126 20.88 -3.26 5.40
C ARG A 126 19.84 -4.10 6.16
N HIS A 127 19.35 -3.57 7.28
CA HIS A 127 18.31 -4.20 8.10
C HIS A 127 16.92 -3.70 7.74
N ILE A 128 16.77 -2.76 6.80
CA ILE A 128 15.48 -2.22 6.38
C ILE A 128 15.19 -2.70 4.96
N PHE A 129 13.98 -3.23 4.79
CA PHE A 129 13.53 -3.78 3.54
C PHE A 129 12.21 -3.13 3.13
N TRP A 130 12.16 -2.61 1.91
CA TRP A 130 10.97 -2.11 1.25
C TRP A 130 10.15 -3.30 0.76
N VAL A 131 8.89 -3.35 1.16
CA VAL A 131 7.98 -4.42 0.77
C VAL A 131 6.97 -3.87 -0.23
N TYR A 132 6.81 -4.58 -1.33
CA TYR A 132 5.86 -4.30 -2.38
C TYR A 132 4.91 -5.47 -2.56
N TYR A 133 3.61 -5.17 -2.69
CA TYR A 133 2.60 -6.19 -2.97
C TYR A 133 2.00 -5.98 -4.36
N PRO A 134 2.55 -6.62 -5.40
CA PRO A 134 2.10 -6.40 -6.79
C PRO A 134 0.68 -6.90 -7.10
N LYS A 135 0.03 -7.64 -6.18
CA LYS A 135 -1.33 -8.17 -6.35
C LYS A 135 -2.39 -7.09 -6.57
N TYR A 136 -2.29 -5.95 -5.89
CA TYR A 136 -3.23 -4.83 -6.05
C TYR A 136 -2.65 -3.76 -6.98
N ARG A 137 -3.38 -3.37 -8.03
CA ARG A 137 -2.92 -2.33 -8.98
C ARG A 137 -3.17 -0.92 -8.43
N TYR A 138 -2.60 -0.63 -7.27
CA TYR A 138 -2.71 0.69 -6.65
C TYR A 138 -1.75 1.72 -7.26
N SER A 139 -0.64 1.29 -7.88
CA SER A 139 0.41 2.12 -8.50
C SER A 139 1.52 1.28 -9.20
N ARG A 140 2.37 1.89 -10.05
CA ARG A 140 3.66 1.28 -10.48
C ARG A 140 4.69 1.19 -9.32
N ILE A 141 4.37 1.76 -8.16
CA ILE A 141 5.20 1.99 -6.96
C ILE A 141 4.54 1.33 -5.73
N ASN A 142 3.98 0.12 -5.84
CA ASN A 142 3.15 -0.54 -4.81
C ASN A 142 3.87 -0.94 -3.50
N GLU A 143 4.63 -0.02 -2.93
CA GLU A 143 5.22 -0.10 -1.61
C GLU A 143 4.06 -0.14 -0.61
N ILE A 144 3.95 -1.26 0.10
CA ILE A 144 3.05 -1.35 1.24
C ILE A 144 3.73 -0.80 2.49
N GLY A 145 5.06 -0.73 2.51
CA GLY A 145 5.86 -0.03 3.53
C GLY A 145 7.25 -0.62 3.64
N LYS A 146 7.98 -0.21 4.67
CA LYS A 146 9.29 -0.77 5.01
C LYS A 146 9.17 -1.62 6.27
N VAL A 147 9.91 -2.71 6.34
CA VAL A 147 10.04 -3.56 7.53
C VAL A 147 11.50 -3.57 7.97
N ARG A 148 11.73 -3.74 9.28
CA ARG A 148 13.08 -3.91 9.81
C ARG A 148 13.29 -5.38 10.21
N LEU A 149 14.31 -6.01 9.63
CA LEU A 149 14.77 -7.36 9.94
C LEU A 149 16.03 -7.24 10.80
N ARG A 150 16.11 -7.90 11.95
CA ARG A 150 17.12 -7.71 12.99
C ARG A 150 18.14 -8.84 13.07
#